data_AF-W1X1E5-F1
#
_entry.id   AF-W1X1E5-F1
#
_cell.length_a   1.000
_cell.length_b   1.000
_cell.length_c   1.000
_cell.angle_alpha   90.00
_cell.angle_beta   90.00
_cell.angle_gamma   90.00
#
_symmetry.space_group_name_H-M   'P 1'
#
loop_
_entity.id
_entity.type
_entity.pdbx_description
1 polymer ?
#
loop_
_entity_poly.entity_id
_entity_poly.type
_entity_poly.pdbx_seq_one_letter_code
_entity_poly.pdbx_strand_id
1 'polypeptide(L)'
;MLEREFQQKIYNNQEIQENIVNALEIEANNFLFNREIEFVNGITSDFIISNTETNQMQAIIECKRADIGVTEYVRGVGQLFQYEHFQRKGIRPKNLSYITYDNEENRNVLVIPSSFIANTNLNIGLFCYPETAKILEIHINNNRVREISKDELIKLADATVDSIKTISQYYVRDNRLFECYIALRVIGILKHLHINLNRVDIENNILRKVEVINNRNWRNAFITLSSLGFMSKKAGLSNTEAQLIPADVYSFISSMYKDYLYPYIDVLMDVLMENSVDGMCNLNNQQISNLIRNRYEGKDVLFLTESNGRYISSWLNIMRDDFGCIQFAARSSERKIIYKPSELRQTDLIRKIKEYSNAKQYIDNFESSINGIIVDILAQNRIHFS
;
A
#
# COMPACT_ATOMS: atom_id res chain seq x y z
N MET A 1 10.95 -13.73 -9.59
CA MET A 1 11.20 -14.36 -8.28
C MET A 1 10.36 -15.62 -8.25
N LEU A 2 11.01 -16.77 -8.10
CA LEU A 2 10.33 -18.07 -8.02
C LEU A 2 9.55 -18.17 -6.69
N GLU A 3 8.55 -19.05 -6.62
CA GLU A 3 7.75 -19.25 -5.40
C GLU A 3 8.61 -19.66 -4.21
N ARG A 4 9.56 -20.58 -4.43
CA ARG A 4 10.52 -21.02 -3.41
C ARG A 4 11.42 -19.88 -2.91
N GLU A 5 11.83 -18.96 -3.78
CA GLU A 5 12.62 -17.78 -3.40
C GLU A 5 11.78 -16.82 -2.57
N PHE A 6 10.51 -16.63 -2.93
CA PHE A 6 9.58 -15.79 -2.19
C PHE A 6 9.30 -16.36 -0.79
N GLN A 7 9.03 -17.66 -0.69
CA GLN A 7 8.92 -18.37 0.59
C GLN A 7 10.21 -18.25 1.41
N GLN A 8 11.39 -18.44 0.79
CA GLN A 8 12.66 -18.29 1.49
C GLN A 8 12.87 -16.86 2.02
N LYS A 9 12.45 -15.84 1.25
CA LYS A 9 12.50 -14.44 1.68
C LYS A 9 11.64 -14.22 2.92
N ILE A 10 10.42 -14.75 2.97
CA ILE A 10 9.53 -14.67 4.13
C ILE A 10 10.15 -15.38 5.34
N TYR A 11 10.68 -16.58 5.14
CA TYR A 11 11.24 -17.39 6.23
C TYR A 11 12.51 -16.79 6.85
N ASN A 12 13.35 -16.14 6.04
CA ASN A 12 14.63 -15.58 6.52
C ASN A 12 14.53 -14.14 7.02
N ASN A 13 13.40 -13.47 6.84
CA ASN A 13 13.27 -12.06 7.13
C ASN A 13 12.28 -11.82 8.29
N GLN A 14 12.84 -11.53 9.46
CA GLN A 14 12.10 -11.24 10.69
C GLN A 14 11.13 -10.05 10.51
N GLU A 15 11.54 -9.00 9.78
CA GLU A 15 10.69 -7.84 9.51
C GLU A 15 9.43 -8.24 8.73
N ILE A 16 9.57 -9.12 7.73
CA ILE A 16 8.42 -9.62 6.97
C ILE A 16 7.49 -10.43 7.88
N GLN A 17 8.05 -11.30 8.74
CA GLN A 17 7.26 -12.12 9.65
C GLN A 17 6.46 -11.28 10.65
N GLU A 18 7.12 -10.30 11.26
CA GLU A 18 6.47 -9.34 12.16
C GLU A 18 5.38 -8.54 11.43
N ASN A 19 5.64 -8.10 10.20
CA ASN A 19 4.64 -7.39 9.40
C ASN A 19 3.45 -8.28 9.02
N ILE A 20 3.65 -9.58 8.73
CA ILE A 20 2.57 -10.55 8.52
C ILE A 20 1.74 -10.70 9.79
N VAL A 21 2.39 -10.92 10.94
CA VAL A 21 1.74 -11.07 12.26
C VAL A 21 0.91 -9.83 12.59
N ASN A 22 1.47 -8.64 12.37
CA ASN A 22 0.77 -7.37 12.56
C ASN A 22 -0.44 -7.23 11.62
N ALA A 23 -0.29 -7.56 10.33
CA ALA A 23 -1.38 -7.50 9.35
C ALA A 23 -2.51 -8.51 9.65
N LEU A 24 -2.15 -9.65 10.25
CA LEU A 24 -3.12 -10.64 10.72
C LEU A 24 -3.73 -10.30 12.08
N GLU A 25 -3.23 -9.26 12.76
CA GLU A 25 -3.67 -8.87 14.11
C GLU A 25 -3.40 -9.97 15.15
N ILE A 26 -2.25 -10.63 15.02
CA ILE A 26 -1.74 -11.62 15.96
C ILE A 26 -0.83 -10.90 16.98
N GLU A 27 -0.82 -11.36 18.24
CA GLU A 27 0.06 -10.80 19.27
C GLU A 27 1.54 -11.00 18.91
N ALA A 28 2.30 -9.91 18.87
CA ALA A 28 3.65 -9.88 18.31
C ALA A 28 4.70 -10.66 19.12
N ASN A 29 4.44 -10.97 20.39
CA ASN A 29 5.50 -11.44 21.29
C ASN A 29 5.65 -12.96 21.33
N ASN A 30 4.71 -13.73 20.78
CA ASN A 30 4.63 -15.18 20.98
C ASN A 30 4.22 -15.93 19.71
N PHE A 31 4.99 -15.80 18.61
CA PHE A 31 4.70 -16.50 17.35
C PHE A 31 5.90 -17.30 16.82
N LEU A 32 5.60 -18.39 16.11
CA LEU A 32 6.59 -19.22 15.40
C LEU A 32 6.11 -19.53 13.98
N PHE A 33 6.98 -19.30 13.00
CA PHE A 33 6.77 -19.70 11.59
C PHE A 33 7.34 -21.09 11.35
N ASN A 34 6.46 -22.05 11.13
CA ASN A 34 6.80 -23.41 10.71
C ASN A 34 6.62 -23.53 9.19
N ARG A 35 7.65 -24.00 8.48
CA ARG A 35 7.65 -24.07 7.01
C ARG A 35 7.37 -25.48 6.49
N GLU A 36 6.70 -25.57 5.34
CA GLU A 36 6.48 -26.83 4.58
C GLU A 36 5.82 -27.92 5.45
N ILE A 37 4.65 -27.59 6.01
CA ILE A 37 3.94 -28.48 6.93
C ILE A 37 2.93 -29.36 6.20
N GLU A 38 3.13 -30.66 6.32
CA GLU A 38 2.27 -31.68 5.70
C GLU A 38 1.06 -32.02 6.59
N PHE A 39 -0.11 -32.03 5.97
CA PHE A 39 -1.39 -32.51 6.47
C PHE A 39 -1.71 -33.91 5.93
N VAL A 40 -2.94 -34.37 6.16
CA VAL A 40 -3.45 -35.62 5.57
C VAL A 40 -3.45 -35.55 4.04
N ASN A 41 -3.36 -36.72 3.40
CA ASN A 41 -3.40 -36.88 1.94
C ASN A 41 -2.29 -36.14 1.15
N GLY A 42 -1.18 -35.80 1.81
CA GLY A 42 -0.04 -35.13 1.16
C GLY A 42 -0.29 -33.66 0.82
N ILE A 43 -1.31 -33.05 1.41
CA ILE A 43 -1.55 -31.61 1.30
C ILE A 43 -0.54 -30.90 2.19
N THR A 44 0.27 -30.01 1.63
CA THR A 44 1.31 -29.27 2.34
C THR A 44 1.02 -27.78 2.28
N SER A 45 1.07 -27.11 3.44
CA SER A 45 1.03 -25.66 3.54
C SER A 45 2.43 -25.08 3.50
N ASP A 46 2.58 -23.89 2.93
CA ASP A 46 3.88 -23.20 2.87
C ASP A 46 4.34 -22.77 4.26
N PHE A 47 3.44 -22.17 5.05
CA PHE A 47 3.73 -21.88 6.46
C PHE A 47 2.54 -22.13 7.38
N ILE A 48 2.85 -22.38 8.64
CA ILE A 48 1.93 -22.27 9.76
C ILE A 48 2.50 -21.27 10.75
N ILE A 49 1.66 -20.35 11.24
CA ILE A 49 1.95 -19.51 12.40
C ILE A 49 1.29 -20.14 13.62
N SER A 50 2.07 -20.40 14.66
CA SER A 50 1.58 -20.93 15.93
C SER A 50 2.03 -20.08 17.11
N ASN A 51 1.20 -20.01 18.15
CA ASN A 51 1.57 -19.40 19.42
C ASN A 51 2.55 -20.30 20.17
N THR A 52 3.69 -19.75 20.59
CA THR A 52 4.78 -20.50 21.25
C THR A 52 4.46 -20.92 22.69
N GLU A 53 3.52 -20.28 23.36
CA GLU A 53 3.12 -20.59 24.73
C GLU A 53 1.97 -21.60 24.77
N THR A 54 0.95 -21.41 23.91
CA THR A 54 -0.27 -22.24 23.93
C THR A 54 -0.23 -23.39 22.92
N ASN A 55 0.71 -23.38 21.97
CA ASN A 55 0.72 -24.25 20.79
C ASN A 55 -0.55 -24.16 19.93
N GLN A 56 -1.29 -23.06 20.06
CA GLN A 56 -2.48 -22.78 19.25
C GLN A 56 -2.04 -22.35 17.85
N MET A 57 -2.66 -22.91 16.81
CA MET A 57 -2.51 -22.43 15.44
C MET A 57 -3.21 -21.08 15.29
N GLN A 58 -2.52 -20.11 14.71
CA GLN A 58 -3.03 -18.76 14.49
C GLN A 58 -3.26 -18.47 13.00
N ALA A 59 -2.45 -19.07 12.11
CA ALA A 59 -2.63 -18.96 10.66
C ALA A 59 -2.06 -20.15 9.89
N ILE A 60 -2.67 -20.46 8.75
CA ILE A 60 -2.12 -21.34 7.71
C ILE A 60 -1.92 -20.49 6.46
N ILE A 61 -0.71 -20.50 5.91
CA ILE A 61 -0.29 -19.63 4.81
C ILE A 61 -0.01 -20.45 3.56
N GLU A 62 -0.58 -19.99 2.45
CA GLU A 62 -0.27 -20.40 1.09
C GLU A 62 0.35 -19.23 0.35
N CYS A 63 1.57 -19.38 -0.18
CA CYS A 63 2.23 -18.38 -0.99
C CYS A 63 2.01 -18.65 -2.47
N LYS A 64 1.99 -17.59 -3.28
CA LYS A 64 2.00 -17.69 -4.74
C LYS A 64 2.98 -16.71 -5.35
N ARG A 65 3.70 -17.12 -6.40
CA ARG A 65 4.60 -16.24 -7.16
C ARG A 65 3.85 -15.27 -8.07
N ALA A 66 4.56 -14.28 -8.61
CA ALA A 66 3.98 -13.22 -9.44
C ALA A 66 3.59 -13.65 -10.86
N ASP A 67 4.15 -14.74 -11.37
CA ASP A 67 3.99 -15.25 -12.73
C ASP A 67 3.37 -16.66 -12.72
N ILE A 68 2.16 -16.74 -12.18
CA ILE A 68 1.38 -17.98 -12.12
C ILE A 68 0.26 -18.00 -13.17
N GLY A 69 -0.10 -19.21 -13.59
CA GLY A 69 -1.29 -19.44 -14.40
C GLY A 69 -2.57 -19.53 -13.56
N VAL A 70 -3.73 -19.40 -14.22
CA VAL A 70 -5.05 -19.50 -13.57
C VAL A 70 -5.22 -20.82 -12.80
N THR A 71 -4.79 -21.94 -13.37
CA THR A 71 -4.91 -23.26 -12.74
C THR A 71 -4.11 -23.35 -11.45
N GLU A 72 -2.89 -22.79 -11.43
CA GLU A 72 -2.06 -22.76 -10.22
C GLU A 72 -2.67 -21.86 -9.14
N TYR A 73 -3.26 -20.72 -9.53
CA TYR A 73 -3.96 -19.85 -8.60
C TYR A 73 -5.19 -20.52 -7.99
N VAL A 74 -6.04 -21.12 -8.83
CA VAL A 74 -7.24 -21.86 -8.40
C VAL A 74 -6.85 -23.01 -7.48
N ARG A 75 -5.74 -23.71 -7.74
CA ARG A 75 -5.22 -24.75 -6.84
C ARG A 75 -4.85 -24.18 -5.49
N GLY A 76 -4.14 -23.05 -5.44
CA GLY A 76 -3.81 -22.34 -4.20
C GLY A 76 -5.05 -21.94 -3.40
N VAL A 77 -6.05 -21.37 -4.07
CA VAL A 77 -7.35 -21.04 -3.45
C VAL A 77 -8.06 -22.30 -2.94
N GLY A 78 -8.04 -23.38 -3.72
CA GLY A 78 -8.58 -24.69 -3.33
C GLY A 78 -7.91 -25.26 -2.06
N GLN A 79 -6.61 -25.06 -1.89
CA GLN A 79 -5.90 -25.43 -0.67
C GLN A 79 -6.43 -24.66 0.55
N LEU A 80 -6.76 -23.37 0.42
CA LEU A 80 -7.36 -22.60 1.52
C LEU A 80 -8.71 -23.20 1.97
N PHE A 81 -9.54 -23.69 1.06
CA PHE A 81 -10.78 -24.40 1.40
C PHE A 81 -10.50 -25.71 2.16
N GLN A 82 -9.44 -26.43 1.79
CA GLN A 82 -9.04 -27.63 2.52
C GLN A 82 -8.53 -27.29 3.92
N TYR A 83 -7.77 -26.21 4.08
CA TYR A 83 -7.30 -25.73 5.38
C TYR A 83 -8.48 -25.34 6.30
N GLU A 84 -9.48 -24.63 5.77
CA GLU A 84 -10.72 -24.31 6.51
C GLU A 84 -11.48 -25.58 6.92
N HIS A 85 -11.54 -26.57 6.03
CA HIS A 85 -12.13 -27.87 6.35
C HIS A 85 -11.36 -28.60 7.46
N PHE A 86 -10.03 -28.63 7.39
CA PHE A 86 -9.18 -29.27 8.39
C PHE A 86 -9.36 -28.64 9.76
N GLN A 87 -9.38 -27.32 9.85
CA GLN A 87 -9.66 -26.58 11.07
C GLN A 87 -11.02 -26.97 11.65
N ARG A 88 -12.10 -26.91 10.85
CA ARG A 88 -13.46 -27.27 11.29
C ARG A 88 -13.61 -28.72 11.75
N LYS A 89 -12.80 -29.64 11.21
CA LYS A 89 -12.82 -31.06 11.56
C LYS A 89 -11.77 -31.46 12.60
N GLY A 90 -10.94 -30.52 13.05
CA GLY A 90 -9.85 -30.80 13.98
C GLY A 90 -8.75 -31.69 13.38
N ILE A 91 -8.58 -31.70 12.05
CA ILE A 91 -7.58 -32.51 11.34
C ILE A 91 -6.23 -31.83 11.45
N ARG A 92 -5.35 -32.35 12.31
CA ARG A 92 -4.06 -31.74 12.62
C ARG A 92 -2.98 -32.08 11.59
N PRO A 93 -1.96 -31.22 11.43
CA PRO A 93 -0.75 -31.53 10.66
C PRO A 93 -0.01 -32.75 11.23
N LYS A 94 0.59 -33.57 10.36
CA LYS A 94 1.19 -34.87 10.72
C LYS A 94 2.34 -34.73 11.73
N ASN A 95 3.25 -33.78 11.48
CA ASN A 95 4.46 -33.61 12.28
C ASN A 95 4.31 -32.57 13.40
N LEU A 96 3.12 -32.01 13.58
CA LEU A 96 2.81 -31.00 14.61
C LEU A 96 1.48 -31.37 15.30
N SER A 97 1.32 -32.64 15.68
CA SER A 97 0.07 -33.18 16.26
C SER A 97 -0.30 -32.56 17.61
N TYR A 98 0.66 -31.91 18.27
CA TYR A 98 0.47 -31.17 19.52
C TYR A 98 -0.21 -29.81 19.29
N ILE A 99 -0.23 -29.29 18.06
CA ILE A 99 -0.88 -28.03 17.73
C ILE A 99 -2.40 -28.18 17.87
N THR A 100 -3.02 -27.16 18.46
CA THR A 100 -4.48 -27.09 18.61
C THR A 100 -5.08 -26.02 17.69
N TYR A 101 -6.35 -26.20 17.34
CA TYR A 101 -7.12 -25.18 16.63
C TYR A 101 -7.95 -24.38 17.62
N ASP A 102 -8.05 -23.10 17.36
CA ASP A 102 -9.10 -22.23 17.86
C ASP A 102 -10.09 -21.93 16.75
N ASN A 103 -11.37 -22.19 17.02
CA ASN A 103 -12.42 -22.03 16.03
C ASN A 103 -12.76 -20.54 15.75
N GLU A 104 -12.31 -19.60 16.61
CA GLU A 104 -12.61 -18.17 16.48
C GLU A 104 -11.46 -17.37 15.85
N GLU A 105 -10.22 -17.88 15.88
CA GLU A 105 -9.03 -17.09 15.51
C GLU A 105 -8.23 -17.60 14.29
N ASN A 106 -8.55 -18.78 13.77
CA ASN A 106 -7.73 -19.39 12.73
C ASN A 106 -7.90 -18.71 11.36
N ARG A 107 -6.79 -18.22 10.81
CA ARG A 107 -6.76 -17.48 9.54
C ARG A 107 -6.17 -18.34 8.43
N ASN A 108 -6.91 -18.50 7.34
CA ASN A 108 -6.38 -19.07 6.10
C ASN A 108 -5.87 -17.93 5.22
N VAL A 109 -4.58 -17.93 4.90
CA VAL A 109 -3.94 -16.75 4.35
C VAL A 109 -3.32 -17.07 3.00
N LEU A 110 -3.75 -16.33 1.98
CA LEU A 110 -3.06 -16.29 0.70
C LEU A 110 -2.06 -15.15 0.70
N VAL A 111 -0.80 -15.43 0.38
CA VAL A 111 0.27 -14.42 0.35
C VAL A 111 0.79 -14.28 -1.08
N ILE A 112 0.72 -13.06 -1.62
CA ILE A 112 1.21 -12.73 -2.96
C ILE A 112 2.24 -11.59 -2.91
N PRO A 113 3.21 -11.53 -3.86
CA PRO A 113 4.10 -10.39 -3.99
C PRO A 113 3.38 -9.18 -4.60
N SER A 114 3.84 -7.95 -4.32
CA SER A 114 3.25 -6.72 -4.90
C SER A 114 3.31 -6.65 -6.43
N SER A 115 4.21 -7.41 -7.07
CA SER A 115 4.31 -7.51 -8.52
C SER A 115 3.27 -8.47 -9.14
N PHE A 116 2.48 -9.18 -8.35
CA PHE A 116 1.50 -10.16 -8.81
C PHE A 116 0.47 -9.55 -9.77
N ILE A 117 -0.10 -8.40 -9.42
CA ILE A 117 -1.15 -7.76 -10.22
C ILE A 117 -0.60 -7.26 -11.57
N ALA A 118 0.63 -6.75 -11.59
CA ALA A 118 1.27 -6.29 -12.82
C ALA A 118 1.70 -7.43 -13.75
N ASN A 119 2.04 -8.59 -13.18
CA ASN A 119 2.62 -9.73 -13.91
C ASN A 119 1.62 -10.83 -14.28
N THR A 120 0.35 -10.68 -13.90
CA THR A 120 -0.71 -11.64 -14.26
C THR A 120 -1.86 -10.94 -14.98
N ASN A 121 -2.60 -11.71 -15.79
CA ASN A 121 -3.90 -11.30 -16.33
C ASN A 121 -5.06 -11.78 -15.43
N LEU A 122 -4.76 -12.21 -14.21
CA LEU A 122 -5.76 -12.74 -13.28
C LEU A 122 -6.43 -11.59 -12.56
N ASN A 123 -7.76 -11.57 -12.58
CA ASN A 123 -8.51 -10.71 -11.68
C ASN A 123 -8.83 -11.47 -10.39
N ILE A 124 -8.06 -11.21 -9.34
CA ILE A 124 -8.25 -11.84 -8.03
C ILE A 124 -9.64 -11.53 -7.41
N GLY A 125 -10.28 -10.43 -7.80
CA GLY A 125 -11.62 -10.09 -7.34
C GLY A 125 -12.73 -11.05 -7.83
N LEU A 126 -12.49 -11.80 -8.92
CA LEU A 126 -13.48 -12.71 -9.51
C LEU A 126 -13.41 -14.15 -8.96
N PHE A 127 -12.47 -14.45 -8.07
CA PHE A 127 -12.36 -15.76 -7.45
C PHE A 127 -13.18 -15.85 -6.17
N CYS A 128 -13.68 -17.06 -5.90
CA CYS A 128 -14.31 -17.37 -4.62
C CYS A 128 -13.24 -17.79 -3.61
N TYR A 129 -13.33 -17.27 -2.39
CA TYR A 129 -12.42 -17.60 -1.29
C TYR A 129 -13.20 -18.18 -0.10
N PRO A 130 -12.55 -18.97 0.77
CA PRO A 130 -13.14 -19.37 2.05
C PRO A 130 -13.53 -18.16 2.90
N GLU A 131 -14.46 -18.36 3.84
CA GLU A 131 -15.02 -17.28 4.64
C GLU A 131 -13.96 -16.62 5.53
N THR A 132 -13.06 -17.43 6.10
CA THR A 132 -11.98 -16.98 6.99
C THR A 132 -10.73 -16.53 6.22
N ALA A 133 -10.79 -16.52 4.89
CA ALA A 133 -9.62 -16.23 4.08
C ALA A 133 -9.21 -14.76 4.16
N LYS A 134 -7.91 -14.54 4.36
CA LYS A 134 -7.25 -13.25 4.20
C LYS A 134 -6.29 -13.32 3.03
N ILE A 135 -6.17 -12.22 2.29
CA ILE A 135 -5.17 -12.09 1.23
C ILE A 135 -4.19 -11.02 1.66
N LEU A 136 -2.93 -11.40 1.81
CA LEU A 136 -1.85 -10.48 2.11
C LEU A 136 -0.98 -10.26 0.88
N GLU A 137 -0.57 -9.03 0.72
CA GLU A 137 0.42 -8.62 -0.26
C GLU A 137 1.72 -8.26 0.47
N ILE A 138 2.86 -8.77 -0.03
CA ILE A 138 4.19 -8.40 0.44
C ILE A 138 4.89 -7.58 -0.63
N HIS A 139 5.28 -6.35 -0.29
CA HIS A 139 6.01 -5.51 -1.21
C HIS A 139 7.43 -6.02 -1.44
N ILE A 140 7.77 -6.27 -2.71
CA ILE A 140 9.02 -6.98 -3.05
C ILE A 140 10.28 -6.19 -2.70
N ASN A 141 10.22 -4.85 -2.68
CA ASN A 141 11.40 -4.00 -2.47
C ASN A 141 11.55 -3.51 -1.03
N ASN A 142 10.45 -3.36 -0.29
CA ASN A 142 10.46 -2.67 1.01
C ASN A 142 9.82 -3.50 2.15
N ASN A 143 9.50 -4.77 1.88
CA ASN A 143 9.03 -5.76 2.86
C ASN A 143 7.70 -5.41 3.58
N ARG A 144 7.02 -4.33 3.19
CA ARG A 144 5.73 -3.97 3.78
C ARG A 144 4.69 -5.04 3.45
N VAL A 145 3.83 -5.30 4.42
CA VAL A 145 2.76 -6.29 4.32
C VAL A 145 1.44 -5.59 4.53
N ARG A 146 0.48 -5.81 3.64
CA ARG A 146 -0.88 -5.27 3.77
C ARG A 146 -1.92 -6.33 3.45
N GLU A 147 -3.09 -6.20 4.06
CA GLU A 147 -4.28 -6.98 3.68
C GLU A 147 -4.94 -6.35 2.46
N ILE A 148 -5.18 -7.14 1.41
CA ILE A 148 -6.08 -6.78 0.31
C ILE A 148 -7.50 -6.94 0.84
N SER A 149 -8.18 -5.81 1.02
CA SER A 149 -9.51 -5.78 1.64
C SER A 149 -10.60 -6.34 0.72
N LYS A 150 -11.73 -6.77 1.30
CA LYS A 150 -12.92 -7.17 0.54
C LYS A 150 -13.40 -6.07 -0.40
N ASP A 151 -13.39 -4.80 0.03
CA ASP A 151 -13.75 -3.66 -0.81
C ASP A 151 -12.80 -3.47 -2.00
N GLU A 152 -11.51 -3.76 -1.82
CA GLU A 152 -10.53 -3.73 -2.90
C GLU A 152 -10.75 -4.87 -3.89
N LEU A 153 -11.05 -6.08 -3.41
CA LEU A 153 -11.42 -7.21 -4.27
C LEU A 153 -12.67 -6.91 -5.09
N ILE A 154 -13.70 -6.30 -4.50
CA ILE A 154 -14.91 -5.87 -5.21
C ILE A 154 -14.55 -4.87 -6.31
N LYS A 155 -13.76 -3.83 -6.01
CA LYS A 155 -13.31 -2.87 -7.03
C LYS A 155 -12.52 -3.52 -8.16
N LEU A 156 -11.66 -4.49 -7.84
CA LEU A 156 -10.92 -5.24 -8.86
C LEU A 156 -11.89 -6.08 -9.72
N ALA A 157 -12.90 -6.72 -9.12
CA ALA A 157 -13.93 -7.47 -9.83
C ALA A 157 -14.71 -6.57 -10.81
N ASP A 158 -15.21 -5.45 -10.31
CA ASP A 158 -15.99 -4.47 -11.08
C ASP A 158 -15.18 -3.90 -12.27
N ALA A 159 -13.87 -3.69 -12.09
CA ALA A 159 -12.99 -3.19 -13.14
C ALA A 159 -12.96 -4.08 -14.40
N THR A 160 -13.18 -5.41 -14.27
CA THR A 160 -13.24 -6.29 -15.45
C THR A 160 -14.56 -6.17 -16.21
N VAL A 161 -15.67 -5.89 -15.52
CA VAL A 161 -16.97 -5.64 -16.15
C VAL A 161 -16.90 -4.35 -17.00
N ASP A 162 -16.17 -3.36 -16.51
CA ASP A 162 -16.02 -2.05 -17.14
C ASP A 162 -14.89 -1.98 -18.20
N SER A 163 -14.26 -3.12 -18.54
CA SER A 163 -13.14 -3.19 -19.49
C SER A 163 -11.94 -2.29 -19.08
N ILE A 164 -11.63 -2.23 -17.79
CA ILE A 164 -10.53 -1.45 -17.21
C ILE A 164 -9.24 -2.30 -17.13
N LYS A 165 -8.10 -1.69 -17.44
CA LYS A 165 -6.76 -2.22 -17.29
C LYS A 165 -6.16 -1.80 -15.93
N THR A 166 -5.72 -2.78 -15.15
CA THR A 166 -4.96 -2.53 -13.91
C THR A 166 -3.47 -2.57 -14.19
N ILE A 167 -2.76 -1.46 -13.97
CA ILE A 167 -1.29 -1.39 -14.07
C ILE A 167 -0.60 -1.32 -12.70
N SER A 168 -1.36 -0.96 -11.67
CA SER A 168 -1.00 -0.97 -10.26
C SER A 168 -2.28 -1.02 -9.44
N GLN A 169 -2.21 -1.63 -8.27
CA GLN A 169 -3.30 -1.81 -7.33
C GLN A 169 -3.39 -0.68 -6.30
N TYR A 170 -2.34 0.16 -6.21
CA TYR A 170 -2.25 1.18 -5.18
C TYR A 170 -3.10 2.42 -5.52
N TYR A 171 -3.91 2.83 -4.55
CA TYR A 171 -4.63 4.09 -4.58
C TYR A 171 -3.75 5.21 -4.05
N VAL A 172 -3.25 6.07 -4.92
CA VAL A 172 -2.50 7.27 -4.53
C VAL A 172 -2.95 8.43 -5.40
N ARG A 173 -3.99 9.14 -4.96
CA ARG A 173 -4.52 10.32 -5.65
C ARG A 173 -5.26 11.25 -4.70
N ASP A 174 -5.65 12.41 -5.23
CA ASP A 174 -6.35 13.53 -4.60
C ASP A 174 -5.56 14.32 -3.56
N ASN A 175 -4.61 13.70 -2.86
CA ASN A 175 -3.64 14.39 -2.00
C ASN A 175 -2.26 14.48 -2.66
N ARG A 176 -1.42 15.35 -2.12
CA ARG A 176 0.01 15.36 -2.36
C ARG A 176 0.72 14.36 -1.46
N LEU A 177 1.87 13.88 -1.91
CA LEU A 177 2.69 12.97 -1.12
C LEU A 177 3.23 13.65 0.13
N PHE A 178 3.57 14.93 0.08
CA PHE A 178 3.98 15.67 1.28
C PHE A 178 2.84 15.77 2.31
N GLU A 179 1.57 15.77 1.90
CA GLU A 179 0.42 15.72 2.81
C GLU A 179 0.31 14.33 3.46
N CYS A 180 0.52 13.27 2.67
CA CYS A 180 0.57 11.90 3.20
C CYS A 180 1.71 11.76 4.22
N TYR A 181 2.87 12.37 3.95
CA TYR A 181 3.99 12.43 4.89
C TYR A 181 3.63 13.17 6.18
N ILE A 182 2.99 14.33 6.11
CA ILE A 182 2.50 15.06 7.30
C ILE A 182 1.56 14.20 8.12
N ALA A 183 0.57 13.56 7.48
CA ALA A 183 -0.37 12.68 8.17
C ALA A 183 0.36 11.52 8.86
N LEU A 184 1.32 10.88 8.16
CA LEU A 184 2.14 9.81 8.71
C LEU A 184 2.94 10.27 9.94
N ARG A 185 3.60 11.44 9.87
CA ARG A 185 4.34 12.04 10.99
C ARG A 185 3.44 12.31 12.19
N VAL A 186 2.24 12.85 11.98
CA VAL A 186 1.27 13.10 13.06
C VAL A 186 0.87 11.81 13.75
N ILE A 187 0.48 10.77 12.99
CA ILE A 187 0.14 9.46 13.57
C ILE A 187 1.33 8.90 14.37
N GLY A 188 2.55 9.10 13.85
CA GLY A 188 3.79 8.69 14.49
C GLY A 188 4.01 9.32 15.85
N ILE A 189 3.86 10.65 15.90
CA ILE A 189 3.97 11.42 17.15
C ILE A 189 2.91 10.98 18.15
N LEU A 190 1.65 10.84 17.74
CA LEU A 190 0.57 10.41 18.63
C LEU A 190 0.84 9.02 19.21
N LYS A 191 1.28 8.07 18.37
CA LYS A 191 1.63 6.71 18.82
C LYS A 191 2.79 6.72 19.81
N HIS A 192 3.84 7.51 19.54
CA HIS A 192 4.99 7.64 20.44
C HIS A 192 4.61 8.24 21.80
N LEU A 193 3.66 9.17 21.81
CA LEU A 193 3.13 9.80 23.03
C LEU A 193 2.01 8.99 23.70
N HIS A 194 1.69 7.79 23.19
CA HIS A 194 0.58 6.96 23.65
C HIS A 194 -0.78 7.69 23.65
N ILE A 195 -0.98 8.62 22.72
CA ILE A 195 -2.23 9.35 22.54
C ILE A 195 -3.11 8.60 21.54
N ASN A 196 -4.25 8.11 22.02
CA ASN A 196 -5.23 7.42 21.19
C ASN A 196 -6.31 8.40 20.73
N LEU A 197 -6.25 8.82 19.48
CA LEU A 197 -7.30 9.60 18.81
C LEU A 197 -7.83 8.81 17.62
N ASN A 198 -9.14 8.89 17.38
CA ASN A 198 -9.70 8.36 16.16
C ASN A 198 -9.32 9.25 14.95
N ARG A 199 -9.46 8.73 13.74
CA ARG A 199 -9.11 9.42 12.49
C ARG A 199 -9.82 10.77 12.31
N VAL A 200 -11.07 10.89 12.76
CA VAL A 200 -11.86 12.14 12.65
C VAL A 200 -11.28 13.21 13.56
N ASP A 201 -10.90 12.85 14.78
CA ASP A 201 -10.30 13.75 15.75
C ASP A 201 -8.90 14.19 15.32
N ILE A 202 -8.09 13.27 14.78
CA ILE A 202 -6.78 13.62 14.21
C ILE A 202 -6.94 14.65 13.08
N GLU A 203 -7.91 14.44 12.20
CA GLU A 203 -8.20 15.40 11.12
C GLU A 203 -8.61 16.76 11.67
N ASN A 204 -9.64 16.81 12.52
CA ASN A 204 -10.27 18.07 12.91
C ASN A 204 -9.44 18.87 13.92
N ASN A 205 -8.76 18.19 14.85
CA ASN A 205 -8.09 18.83 15.97
C ASN A 205 -6.59 19.09 15.70
N ILE A 206 -6.01 18.40 14.72
CA ILE A 206 -4.58 18.47 14.40
C ILE A 206 -4.36 18.88 12.95
N LEU A 207 -4.69 18.00 12.00
CA LEU A 207 -4.26 18.15 10.62
C LEU A 207 -4.86 19.39 9.94
N ARG A 208 -6.11 19.74 10.25
CA ARG A 208 -6.75 20.97 9.75
C ARG A 208 -6.10 22.27 10.20
N LYS A 209 -5.28 22.25 11.26
CA LYS A 209 -4.51 23.41 11.72
C LYS A 209 -3.21 23.62 10.94
N VAL A 210 -2.78 22.62 10.16
CA VAL A 210 -1.60 22.72 9.30
C VAL A 210 -2.02 23.29 7.95
N GLU A 211 -1.30 24.31 7.46
CA GLU A 211 -1.55 24.87 6.14
C GLU A 211 -1.01 23.94 5.06
N VAL A 212 -1.90 23.37 4.23
CA VAL A 212 -1.56 22.54 3.06
C VAL A 212 -2.56 22.79 1.92
N ILE A 213 -2.27 22.27 0.72
CA ILE A 213 -3.07 22.48 -0.49
C ILE A 213 -4.48 21.88 -0.33
N ASN A 214 -4.59 20.63 0.13
CA ASN A 214 -5.84 19.87 0.24
C ASN A 214 -6.30 19.70 1.70
N ASN A 215 -6.25 20.79 2.48
CA ASN A 215 -6.43 20.75 3.95
C ASN A 215 -7.82 20.25 4.42
N ARG A 216 -8.81 20.14 3.53
CA ARG A 216 -10.14 19.58 3.86
C ARG A 216 -10.34 18.15 3.37
N ASN A 217 -9.29 17.52 2.84
CA ASN A 217 -9.35 16.20 2.22
C ASN A 217 -8.41 15.18 2.88
N TRP A 218 -8.12 15.31 4.17
CA TRP A 218 -7.22 14.42 4.90
C TRP A 218 -7.65 12.96 4.88
N ARG A 219 -8.96 12.68 4.75
CA ARG A 219 -9.48 11.32 4.58
C ARG A 219 -8.78 10.58 3.43
N ASN A 220 -8.52 11.24 2.30
CA ASN A 220 -7.87 10.60 1.15
C ASN A 220 -6.38 10.34 1.41
N ALA A 221 -5.72 11.13 2.26
CA ALA A 221 -4.37 10.85 2.73
C ALA A 221 -4.35 9.57 3.60
N PHE A 222 -5.30 9.40 4.51
CA PHE A 222 -5.43 8.15 5.30
C PHE A 222 -5.72 6.93 4.42
N ILE A 223 -6.59 7.06 3.41
CA ILE A 223 -6.86 5.99 2.44
C ILE A 223 -5.59 5.63 1.67
N THR A 224 -4.83 6.64 1.23
CA THR A 224 -3.55 6.46 0.54
C THR A 224 -2.56 5.71 1.42
N LEU A 225 -2.35 6.17 2.66
CA LEU A 225 -1.45 5.51 3.62
C LEU A 225 -1.85 4.05 3.86
N SER A 226 -3.14 3.77 4.05
CA SER A 226 -3.64 2.40 4.21
C SER A 226 -3.44 1.55 2.95
N SER A 227 -3.73 2.09 1.75
CA SER A 227 -3.53 1.38 0.47
C SER A 227 -2.06 1.01 0.24
N LEU A 228 -1.14 1.89 0.65
CA LEU A 228 0.30 1.69 0.55
C LEU A 228 0.88 0.77 1.65
N GLY A 229 0.04 0.32 2.58
CA GLY A 229 0.43 -0.57 3.68
C GLY A 229 0.98 0.15 4.91
N PHE A 230 0.94 1.49 4.97
CA PHE A 230 1.48 2.25 6.10
C PHE A 230 0.61 2.21 7.37
N MET A 231 -0.64 1.76 7.23
CA MET A 231 -1.61 1.72 8.31
C MET A 231 -2.36 0.39 8.31
N SER A 232 -2.37 -0.27 9.46
CA SER A 232 -3.22 -1.43 9.74
C SER A 232 -4.56 -1.00 10.35
N LYS A 233 -5.58 -1.87 10.23
CA LYS A 233 -6.94 -1.60 10.76
C LYS A 233 -6.96 -1.45 12.29
N LYS A 234 -6.16 -2.22 13.03
CA LYS A 234 -6.22 -2.32 14.50
C LYS A 234 -5.06 -1.65 15.24
N ALA A 235 -3.84 -1.64 14.68
CA ALA A 235 -2.64 -1.18 15.39
C ALA A 235 -2.15 0.22 14.97
N GLY A 236 -2.85 0.88 14.03
CA GLY A 236 -2.37 2.12 13.43
C GLY A 236 -1.12 1.87 12.58
N LEU A 237 -0.05 2.65 12.79
CA LEU A 237 1.26 2.49 12.13
C LEU A 237 1.87 1.10 12.40
N SER A 238 2.39 0.43 11.38
CA SER A 238 3.23 -0.76 11.54
C SER A 238 4.70 -0.42 11.86
N ASN A 239 5.53 -1.43 12.14
CA ASN A 239 6.90 -1.27 12.61
C ASN A 239 7.83 -0.66 11.55
N THR A 240 7.70 -1.08 10.29
CA THR A 240 8.49 -0.55 9.15
C THR A 240 8.24 0.95 8.92
N GLU A 241 7.02 1.43 9.19
CA GLU A 241 6.62 2.82 9.02
C GLU A 241 7.17 3.72 10.11
N ALA A 242 7.34 3.18 11.32
CA ALA A 242 8.02 3.89 12.39
C ALA A 242 9.45 4.29 11.97
N GLN A 243 10.10 3.49 11.11
CA GLN A 243 11.42 3.79 10.56
C GLN A 243 11.40 4.89 9.47
N LEU A 244 10.23 5.20 8.90
CA LEU A 244 10.06 6.24 7.88
C LEU A 244 9.70 7.59 8.49
N ILE A 245 9.23 7.63 9.75
CA ILE A 245 8.98 8.88 10.49
C ILE A 245 10.22 9.78 10.54
N PRO A 246 11.45 9.28 10.79
CA PRO A 246 12.65 10.11 10.83
C PRO A 246 13.17 10.54 9.44
N ALA A 247 12.69 9.90 8.35
CA ALA A 247 13.15 10.23 7.01
C ALA A 247 12.66 11.64 6.62
N ASP A 248 13.47 12.41 5.91
CA ASP A 248 13.03 13.69 5.38
C ASP A 248 11.98 13.49 4.27
N VAL A 249 11.13 14.51 4.07
CA VAL A 249 10.03 14.47 3.10
C VAL A 249 10.48 14.12 1.68
N TYR A 250 11.67 14.55 1.26
CA TYR A 250 12.14 14.33 -0.11
C TYR A 250 12.60 12.89 -0.30
N SER A 251 13.24 12.31 0.71
CA SER A 251 13.54 10.87 0.77
C SER A 251 12.27 10.03 0.78
N PHE A 252 11.23 10.46 1.51
CA PHE A 252 9.91 9.82 1.48
C PHE A 252 9.30 9.86 0.07
N ILE A 253 9.20 11.05 -0.55
CA ILE A 253 8.64 11.23 -1.91
C ILE A 253 9.40 10.37 -2.94
N SER A 254 10.73 10.37 -2.90
CA SER A 254 11.58 9.54 -3.77
C SER A 254 11.28 8.05 -3.61
N SER A 255 11.09 7.58 -2.38
CA SER A 255 10.73 6.19 -2.10
C SER A 255 9.33 5.85 -2.60
N MET A 256 8.37 6.78 -2.49
CA MET A 256 7.00 6.58 -3.02
C MET A 256 7.01 6.38 -4.54
N TYR A 257 7.81 7.16 -5.27
CA TYR A 257 8.00 6.94 -6.70
C TYR A 257 8.49 5.54 -7.01
N LYS A 258 9.63 5.15 -6.42
CA LYS A 258 10.31 3.89 -6.72
C LYS A 258 9.50 2.66 -6.39
N ASP A 259 8.81 2.70 -5.25
CA ASP A 259 8.13 1.53 -4.74
C ASP A 259 6.71 1.42 -5.31
N TYR A 260 6.00 2.53 -5.53
CA TYR A 260 4.55 2.50 -5.76
C TYR A 260 4.07 3.22 -7.02
N LEU A 261 4.66 4.37 -7.34
CA LEU A 261 4.03 5.31 -8.28
C LEU A 261 4.64 5.32 -9.68
N TYR A 262 5.82 4.74 -9.87
CA TYR A 262 6.45 4.65 -11.19
C TYR A 262 5.50 4.12 -12.28
N PRO A 263 4.57 3.14 -12.05
CA PRO A 263 3.70 2.67 -13.12
C PRO A 263 2.78 3.76 -13.69
N TYR A 264 2.36 4.72 -12.87
CA TYR A 264 1.51 5.83 -13.29
C TYR A 264 2.32 7.01 -13.80
N ILE A 265 3.37 7.38 -13.06
CA ILE A 265 4.20 8.55 -13.36
C ILE A 265 4.95 8.36 -14.67
N ASP A 266 5.48 7.17 -14.94
CA ASP A 266 6.25 6.91 -16.16
C ASP A 266 5.34 6.93 -17.39
N VAL A 267 4.13 6.35 -17.31
CA VAL A 267 3.12 6.43 -18.38
C VAL A 267 2.77 7.88 -18.71
N LEU A 268 2.56 8.71 -17.68
CA LEU A 268 2.26 10.13 -17.89
C LEU A 268 3.47 10.89 -18.47
N MET A 269 4.67 10.64 -17.95
CA MET A 269 5.90 11.26 -18.45
C MET A 269 6.12 10.91 -19.93
N ASP A 270 5.98 9.65 -20.31
CA ASP A 270 6.13 9.20 -21.69
C ASP A 270 5.14 9.90 -22.61
N VAL A 271 3.85 9.98 -22.22
CA VAL A 271 2.82 10.69 -23.01
C VAL A 271 3.17 12.16 -23.18
N LEU A 272 3.61 12.83 -22.11
CA LEU A 272 4.00 14.24 -22.18
C LEU A 272 5.24 14.45 -23.06
N MET A 273 6.25 13.59 -22.94
CA MET A 273 7.51 13.70 -23.68
C MET A 273 7.32 13.44 -25.17
N GLU A 274 6.60 12.38 -25.55
CA GLU A 274 6.30 12.05 -26.95
C GLU A 274 5.50 13.14 -27.67
N ASN A 275 4.77 13.97 -26.92
CA ASN A 275 3.94 15.04 -27.43
C ASN A 275 4.50 16.44 -27.08
N SER A 276 5.80 16.52 -26.78
CA SER A 276 6.49 17.78 -26.47
C SER A 276 7.36 18.26 -27.63
N VAL A 277 7.50 19.58 -27.74
CA VAL A 277 8.48 20.25 -28.58
C VAL A 277 9.35 21.11 -27.66
N ASP A 278 10.67 20.93 -27.71
CA ASP A 278 11.63 21.64 -26.85
C ASP A 278 11.31 21.55 -25.34
N GLY A 279 10.80 20.40 -24.90
CA GLY A 279 10.41 20.16 -23.50
C GLY A 279 9.09 20.83 -23.07
N MET A 280 8.33 21.38 -24.00
CA MET A 280 7.00 21.96 -23.76
C MET A 280 5.91 21.07 -24.38
N CYS A 281 4.94 20.67 -23.58
CA CYS A 281 3.78 19.87 -23.99
C CYS A 281 2.50 20.68 -23.80
N ASN A 282 1.65 20.75 -24.84
CA ASN A 282 0.36 21.45 -24.78
C ASN A 282 -0.81 20.47 -24.99
N LEU A 283 -1.21 19.79 -23.91
CA LEU A 283 -2.31 18.82 -23.93
C LEU A 283 -3.27 19.09 -22.78
N ASN A 284 -4.58 19.10 -23.00
CA ASN A 284 -5.53 19.10 -21.90
C ASN A 284 -5.66 17.70 -21.27
N ASN A 285 -6.31 17.61 -20.10
CA ASN A 285 -6.43 16.34 -19.37
C ASN A 285 -7.17 15.25 -20.16
N GLN A 286 -8.13 15.63 -21.01
CA GLN A 286 -8.87 14.67 -21.84
C GLN A 286 -8.00 14.11 -22.96
N GLN A 287 -7.16 14.95 -23.57
CA GLN A 287 -6.20 14.50 -24.59
C GLN A 287 -5.18 13.54 -23.99
N ILE A 288 -4.62 13.85 -22.82
CA ILE A 288 -3.71 12.95 -22.10
C ILE A 288 -4.41 11.62 -21.79
N SER A 289 -5.63 11.67 -21.25
CA SER A 289 -6.43 10.47 -20.96
C SER A 289 -6.65 9.61 -22.21
N ASN A 290 -7.02 10.21 -23.34
CA ASN A 290 -7.25 9.50 -24.59
C ASN A 290 -5.96 8.87 -25.15
N LEU A 291 -4.82 9.56 -25.07
CA LEU A 291 -3.53 9.02 -25.48
C LEU A 291 -3.14 7.79 -24.64
N ILE A 292 -3.39 7.84 -23.33
CA ILE A 292 -3.16 6.69 -22.44
C ILE A 292 -4.09 5.53 -22.83
N ARG A 293 -5.39 5.76 -23.01
CA ARG A 293 -6.33 4.71 -23.45
C ARG A 293 -5.91 4.05 -24.75
N ASN A 294 -5.42 4.83 -25.71
CA ASN A 294 -4.93 4.29 -26.98
C ASN A 294 -3.75 3.33 -26.78
N ARG A 295 -2.87 3.57 -25.79
CA ARG A 295 -1.78 2.64 -25.43
C ARG A 295 -2.30 1.33 -24.82
N TYR A 296 -3.48 1.36 -24.21
CA TYR A 296 -4.11 0.21 -23.57
C TYR A 296 -5.34 -0.29 -24.35
N GLU A 297 -5.27 -0.29 -25.68
CA GLU A 297 -6.29 -0.87 -26.57
C GLU A 297 -7.69 -0.25 -26.39
N GLY A 298 -7.75 1.04 -26.08
CA GLY A 298 -8.99 1.78 -25.84
C GLY A 298 -9.57 1.59 -24.43
N LYS A 299 -8.90 0.84 -23.54
CA LYS A 299 -9.35 0.56 -22.17
C LYS A 299 -8.98 1.69 -21.23
N ASP A 300 -9.85 1.95 -20.25
CA ASP A 300 -9.51 2.82 -19.12
C ASP A 300 -8.44 2.15 -18.24
N VAL A 301 -7.61 2.95 -17.58
CA VAL A 301 -6.59 2.50 -16.63
C VAL A 301 -7.06 2.84 -15.22
N LEU A 302 -7.13 1.81 -14.36
CA LEU A 302 -7.55 1.93 -12.97
C LEU A 302 -6.75 3.03 -12.26
N PHE A 303 -7.44 3.91 -11.53
CA PHE A 303 -6.93 5.07 -10.81
C PHE A 303 -6.27 6.18 -11.65
N LEU A 304 -6.22 6.05 -12.99
CA LEU A 304 -5.54 7.00 -13.86
C LEU A 304 -6.48 7.69 -14.87
N THR A 305 -7.18 6.94 -15.72
CA THR A 305 -8.02 7.52 -16.80
C THR A 305 -9.52 7.38 -16.57
N GLU A 306 -9.94 6.59 -15.59
CA GLU A 306 -11.34 6.43 -15.17
C GLU A 306 -12.05 7.78 -14.91
N SER A 307 -13.38 7.75 -14.84
CA SER A 307 -14.21 8.95 -14.62
C SER A 307 -13.94 10.05 -15.64
N ASN A 308 -13.82 9.69 -16.94
CA ASN A 308 -13.54 10.62 -18.04
C ASN A 308 -12.27 11.45 -17.82
N GLY A 309 -11.17 10.81 -17.40
CA GLY A 309 -9.87 11.47 -17.24
C GLY A 309 -9.79 12.48 -16.10
N ARG A 310 -10.78 12.51 -15.19
CA ARG A 310 -10.80 13.41 -14.02
C ARG A 310 -9.51 13.30 -13.20
N TYR A 311 -8.98 12.08 -13.06
CA TYR A 311 -7.84 11.78 -12.20
C TYR A 311 -6.49 12.22 -12.77
N ILE A 312 -6.39 12.46 -14.09
CA ILE A 312 -5.18 13.01 -14.72
C ILE A 312 -4.75 14.30 -14.04
N SER A 313 -5.72 15.16 -13.70
CA SER A 313 -5.45 16.42 -13.01
C SER A 313 -4.76 16.22 -11.67
N SER A 314 -5.09 15.14 -10.94
CA SER A 314 -4.50 14.82 -9.62
C SER A 314 -3.07 14.32 -9.76
N TRP A 315 -2.81 13.44 -10.73
CA TRP A 315 -1.47 12.93 -10.99
C TRP A 315 -0.50 14.00 -11.50
N LEU A 316 -0.91 14.85 -12.44
CA LEU A 316 -0.07 15.96 -12.90
C LEU A 316 0.32 16.90 -11.77
N ASN A 317 -0.62 17.08 -10.85
CA ASN A 317 -0.47 17.89 -9.66
C ASN A 317 0.54 17.26 -8.67
N ILE A 318 0.53 15.93 -8.47
CA ILE A 318 1.59 15.20 -7.75
C ILE A 318 2.94 15.37 -8.48
N MET A 319 2.97 15.22 -9.80
CA MET A 319 4.17 15.40 -10.63
C MET A 319 4.79 16.80 -10.51
N ARG A 320 3.95 17.85 -10.37
CA ARG A 320 4.39 19.23 -10.18
C ARG A 320 4.77 19.55 -8.75
N ASP A 321 3.88 19.28 -7.80
CA ASP A 321 4.04 19.79 -6.44
C ASP A 321 4.93 18.89 -5.58
N ASP A 322 4.87 17.57 -5.76
CA ASP A 322 5.71 16.63 -5.00
C ASP A 322 7.02 16.37 -5.73
N PHE A 323 6.97 15.88 -6.97
CA PHE A 323 8.18 15.54 -7.70
C PHE A 323 8.88 16.78 -8.29
N GLY A 324 8.14 17.78 -8.76
CA GLY A 324 8.72 18.90 -9.50
C GLY A 324 9.31 18.48 -10.86
N CYS A 325 8.88 17.34 -11.41
CA CYS A 325 9.34 16.83 -12.70
C CYS A 325 8.68 17.53 -13.90
N ILE A 326 7.56 18.21 -13.65
CA ILE A 326 6.88 19.09 -14.61
C ILE A 326 6.47 20.40 -13.92
N GLN A 327 6.28 21.45 -14.71
CA GLN A 327 5.76 22.74 -14.26
C GLN A 327 4.60 23.19 -15.13
N PHE A 328 3.54 23.72 -14.51
CA PHE A 328 2.41 24.32 -15.20
C PHE A 328 1.64 25.27 -14.30
N ALA A 329 1.06 26.31 -14.91
CA ALA A 329 0.17 27.25 -14.25
C ALA A 329 -1.22 26.63 -14.02
N ALA A 330 -1.95 27.12 -13.02
CA ALA A 330 -3.30 26.65 -12.73
C ALA A 330 -4.20 26.77 -13.97
N ARG A 331 -4.95 25.70 -14.28
CA ARG A 331 -5.86 25.59 -15.44
C ARG A 331 -5.17 25.65 -16.82
N SER A 332 -3.84 25.68 -16.89
CA SER A 332 -3.12 25.65 -18.16
C SER A 332 -3.01 24.23 -18.73
N SER A 333 -3.07 24.10 -20.05
CA SER A 333 -2.71 22.90 -20.79
C SER A 333 -1.22 22.87 -21.17
N GLU A 334 -0.50 23.96 -20.96
CA GLU A 334 0.95 24.04 -21.21
C GLU A 334 1.71 23.52 -20.01
N ARG A 335 2.55 22.52 -20.25
CA ARG A 335 3.41 21.88 -19.26
C ARG A 335 4.84 21.93 -19.75
N LYS A 336 5.72 22.47 -18.91
CA LYS A 336 7.17 22.38 -19.09
C LYS A 336 7.68 21.12 -18.41
N ILE A 337 8.39 20.29 -19.15
CA ILE A 337 9.07 19.09 -18.63
C ILE A 337 10.43 19.53 -18.07
N ILE A 338 10.72 19.18 -16.83
CA ILE A 338 11.97 19.56 -16.15
C ILE A 338 12.96 18.40 -16.17
N TYR A 339 12.50 17.20 -15.86
CA TYR A 339 13.30 15.98 -15.88
C TYR A 339 12.37 14.75 -15.88
N LYS A 340 12.90 13.58 -16.26
CA LYS A 340 12.19 12.30 -16.16
C LYS A 340 12.66 11.51 -14.92
N PRO A 341 11.79 11.22 -13.94
CA PRO A 341 12.19 10.51 -12.71
C PRO A 341 12.86 9.15 -12.97
N SER A 342 12.40 8.39 -13.97
CA SER A 342 12.88 7.05 -14.30
C SER A 342 14.34 7.02 -14.80
N GLU A 343 14.88 8.16 -15.23
CA GLU A 343 16.25 8.29 -15.74
C GLU A 343 17.25 8.64 -14.62
N LEU A 344 16.77 8.87 -13.39
CA LEU A 344 17.59 9.33 -12.28
C LEU A 344 17.84 8.23 -11.25
N ARG A 345 19.08 8.19 -10.75
CA ARG A 345 19.40 7.44 -9.52
C ARG A 345 18.77 8.12 -8.31
N GLN A 346 18.65 7.39 -7.20
CA GLN A 346 17.95 7.88 -6.00
C GLN A 346 18.47 9.21 -5.47
N THR A 347 19.79 9.34 -5.37
CA THR A 347 20.47 10.53 -4.85
C THR A 347 20.20 11.74 -5.75
N ASP A 348 20.22 11.53 -7.06
CA ASP A 348 19.96 12.56 -8.06
C ASP A 348 18.49 12.96 -8.08
N LEU A 349 17.57 11.99 -7.94
CA LEU A 349 16.14 12.21 -7.82
C LEU A 349 15.81 13.03 -6.57
N ILE A 350 16.34 12.66 -5.39
CA ILE A 350 16.13 13.41 -4.14
C ILE A 350 16.58 14.87 -4.30
N ARG A 351 17.77 15.07 -4.90
CA ARG A 351 18.30 16.42 -5.16
C ARG A 351 17.35 17.23 -6.06
N LYS A 352 16.85 16.63 -7.14
CA LYS A 352 15.91 17.29 -8.06
C LYS A 352 14.55 17.57 -7.42
N ILE A 353 14.00 16.64 -6.63
CA ILE A 353 12.78 16.87 -5.86
C ILE A 353 12.97 18.08 -4.94
N LYS A 354 14.07 18.14 -4.18
CA LYS A 354 14.36 19.27 -3.28
C LYS A 354 14.48 20.61 -4.02
N GLU A 355 14.96 20.61 -5.26
CA GLU A 355 15.16 21.79 -6.08
C GLU A 355 13.85 22.31 -6.71
N TYR A 356 12.95 21.43 -7.14
CA TYR A 356 11.80 21.79 -7.97
C TYR A 356 10.41 21.54 -7.34
N SER A 357 10.34 20.82 -6.20
CA SER A 357 9.08 20.56 -5.49
C SER A 357 8.50 21.83 -4.88
N ASN A 358 7.17 21.93 -4.86
CA ASN A 358 6.43 22.99 -4.16
C ASN A 358 6.16 22.64 -2.68
N ALA A 359 6.58 21.47 -2.20
CA ALA A 359 6.29 20.98 -0.86
C ALA A 359 6.97 21.80 0.25
N LYS A 360 8.10 22.45 -0.05
CA LYS A 360 9.00 23.03 0.96
C LYS A 360 8.28 23.95 1.95
N GLN A 361 7.51 24.93 1.47
CA GLN A 361 6.83 25.89 2.34
C GLN A 361 5.84 25.21 3.29
N TYR A 362 5.13 24.19 2.82
CA TYR A 362 4.13 23.48 3.62
C TYR A 362 4.79 22.62 4.69
N ILE A 363 5.94 22.02 4.36
CA ILE A 363 6.73 21.23 5.31
C ILE A 363 7.39 22.13 6.36
N ASP A 364 7.97 23.26 5.95
CA ASP A 364 8.57 24.22 6.89
C ASP A 364 7.48 24.78 7.86
N ASN A 365 6.26 25.04 7.36
CA ASN A 365 5.11 25.44 8.18
C ASN A 365 4.64 24.33 9.13
N PHE A 366 4.63 23.07 8.68
CA PHE A 366 4.29 21.93 9.53
C PHE A 366 5.29 21.77 10.68
N GLU A 367 6.59 21.73 10.40
CA GLU A 367 7.62 21.50 11.41
C GLU A 367 7.67 22.64 12.44
N SER A 368 7.35 23.88 12.05
CA SER A 368 7.27 25.02 12.96
C SER A 368 6.01 25.05 13.84
N SER A 369 4.91 24.44 13.40
CA SER A 369 3.61 24.50 14.09
C SER A 369 3.26 23.25 14.91
N ILE A 370 3.78 22.07 14.52
CA ILE A 370 3.32 20.80 15.09
C ILE A 370 3.53 20.70 16.61
N ASN A 371 4.65 21.19 17.12
CA ASN A 371 4.94 21.16 18.56
C ASN A 371 3.89 21.94 19.37
N GLY A 372 3.50 23.14 18.91
CA GLY A 372 2.46 23.93 19.57
C GLY A 372 1.11 23.22 19.57
N ILE A 373 0.73 22.64 18.43
CA ILE A 373 -0.52 21.89 18.30
C ILE A 373 -0.55 20.68 19.27
N ILE A 374 0.55 19.94 19.38
CA ILE A 374 0.64 18.78 20.28
C ILE A 374 0.62 19.21 21.76
N VAL A 375 1.31 20.31 22.11
CA VAL A 375 1.27 20.86 23.48
C VAL A 375 -0.15 21.25 23.89
N ASP A 376 -0.91 21.90 23.00
CA ASP A 376 -2.30 22.28 23.26
C ASP A 376 -3.19 21.05 23.52
N ILE A 377 -3.00 19.97 22.75
CA ILE A 377 -3.74 18.71 22.92
C ILE A 377 -3.41 18.05 24.25
N LEU A 378 -2.13 18.04 24.63
CA LEU A 378 -1.70 17.49 25.92
C LEU A 378 -2.27 18.32 27.09
N ALA A 379 -2.31 19.64 26.96
CA ALA A 379 -2.90 20.52 27.96
C ALA A 379 -4.42 20.30 28.13
N GLN A 380 -5.14 20.12 27.01
CA GLN A 380 -6.58 19.83 27.03
C GLN A 380 -6.89 18.45 27.62
N ASN A 381 -6.09 17.43 27.30
CA ASN A 381 -6.29 16.07 27.84
C ASN A 381 -5.87 15.93 29.32
N ARG A 382 -4.98 16.78 29.84
CA ARG A 382 -4.66 16.82 31.28
C ARG A 382 -5.83 17.26 32.17
N ILE A 383 -6.92 17.77 31.59
CA ILE A 383 -8.17 18.03 32.33
C ILE A 383 -8.97 16.73 32.55
N HIS A 384 -8.64 15.64 31.84
CA HIS A 384 -9.29 14.33 31.96
C HIS A 384 -8.41 13.22 32.58
N PHE A 385 -7.18 13.54 32.97
CA PHE A 385 -6.35 12.68 33.82
C PHE A 385 -6.33 13.24 35.24
N SER A 386 -7.46 13.15 35.93
CA SER A 386 -7.56 13.34 37.39
C SER A 386 -8.27 12.14 38.01
#